data_AF-A0A3M1NRT2-F1
#
_entry.id   AF-A0A3M1NRT2-F1
#
_cell.length_a   1.000
_cell.length_b   1.000
_cell.length_c   1.000
_cell.angle_alpha   90.00
_cell.angle_beta   90.00
_cell.angle_gamma   90.00
#
_symmetry.space_group_name_H-M   'P 1'
#
loop_
_entity.id
_entity.type
_entity.pdbx_description
1 polymer ?
#
loop_
_entity_poly.entity_id
_entity_poly.type
_entity_poly.pdbx_seq_one_letter_code
_entity_poly.pdbx_strand_id
1 'polypeptide(L)'
;DSTIVDYKGVAFTITDSDVSGGKWVHFSDEKKTYRVPFFRQTVVVDSARIPYAYIIPPEWQEQIELLKLHGVVINRLRKSVELLVESYRFNQVHWARRPFEGRFRVSFEMDKMKEIRTFPKGSAVVIMNQRANRVIAHLLEPGAPDSMVRWGMWNTIFERKEYAEDYKLEGIARKMLAENPELWDEYQQTVQSDSSRYNNHWARLYFFYARTPYWEQEVNLYPVGKLMTEQELPLE
;
A
#
# COMPACT_ATOMS: atom_id res chain seq x y z
N ASP A 1 12.52 -25.97 -9.62
CA ASP A 1 11.85 -26.92 -10.53
C ASP A 1 11.52 -26.29 -11.87
N SER A 2 12.20 -26.72 -12.93
CA SER A 2 11.90 -26.32 -14.31
C SER A 2 11.91 -27.56 -15.20
N THR A 3 11.05 -27.57 -16.22
CA THR A 3 11.09 -28.60 -17.26
C THR A 3 11.77 -28.03 -18.48
N ILE A 4 12.77 -28.73 -19.03
CA ILE A 4 13.39 -28.32 -20.30
C ILE A 4 12.38 -28.55 -21.43
N VAL A 5 12.11 -27.52 -22.22
CA VAL A 5 11.24 -27.59 -23.40
C VAL A 5 11.98 -27.17 -24.65
N ASP A 6 11.55 -27.72 -25.79
CA ASP A 6 12.01 -27.31 -27.10
C ASP A 6 11.27 -26.04 -27.52
N TYR A 7 11.99 -24.92 -27.54
CA TYR A 7 11.53 -23.62 -28.00
C TYR A 7 11.98 -23.39 -29.43
N LYS A 8 11.04 -23.35 -30.37
CA LYS A 8 11.31 -23.06 -31.77
C LYS A 8 11.57 -21.56 -31.94
N GLY A 9 12.76 -21.21 -32.43
CA GLY A 9 13.14 -19.85 -32.75
C GLY A 9 13.99 -19.79 -34.02
N VAL A 10 14.79 -18.73 -34.13
CA VAL A 10 15.78 -18.55 -35.19
C VAL A 10 17.16 -18.35 -34.58
N ALA A 11 18.21 -18.71 -35.32
CA ALA A 11 19.58 -18.54 -34.86
C ALA A 11 19.92 -17.05 -34.68
N PHE A 12 20.83 -16.77 -33.75
CA PHE A 12 21.33 -15.43 -33.54
C PHE A 12 22.80 -15.45 -33.13
N THR A 13 23.49 -14.35 -33.39
CA THR A 13 24.82 -14.05 -32.85
C THR A 13 24.75 -12.82 -31.95
N ILE A 14 25.70 -12.69 -31.03
CA ILE A 14 25.83 -11.51 -30.17
C ILE A 14 27.20 -10.89 -30.44
N THR A 15 27.23 -9.63 -30.85
CA THR A 15 28.46 -8.84 -31.01
C THR A 15 28.48 -7.69 -30.01
N ASP A 16 29.64 -7.06 -29.83
CA ASP A 16 29.69 -5.78 -29.12
C ASP A 16 29.21 -4.65 -30.05
N SER A 17 28.47 -3.70 -29.49
CA SER A 17 27.97 -2.51 -30.17
C SER A 17 28.98 -1.38 -30.00
N ASP A 18 29.44 -0.81 -31.11
CA ASP A 18 30.26 0.39 -31.17
C ASP A 18 29.50 1.66 -30.75
N VAL A 19 28.18 1.69 -30.95
CA VAL A 19 27.32 2.82 -30.57
C VAL A 19 26.99 2.82 -29.08
N SER A 20 26.50 1.69 -28.55
CA SER A 20 26.01 1.62 -27.16
C SER A 20 27.06 1.09 -26.16
N GLY A 21 28.13 0.48 -26.65
CA GLY A 21 29.09 -0.27 -25.82
C GLY A 21 28.51 -1.57 -25.23
N GLY A 22 27.25 -1.90 -25.53
CA GLY A 22 26.55 -3.08 -25.04
C GLY A 22 26.61 -4.27 -25.99
N LYS A 23 25.84 -5.32 -25.67
CA LYS A 23 25.65 -6.49 -26.53
C LYS A 23 24.58 -6.21 -27.59
N TRP A 24 24.88 -6.54 -28.84
CA TRP A 24 23.98 -6.42 -29.98
C TRP A 24 23.63 -7.80 -30.54
N VAL A 25 22.34 -8.14 -30.51
CA VAL A 25 21.82 -9.41 -31.04
C VAL A 25 21.52 -9.27 -32.53
N HIS A 26 22.07 -10.16 -33.33
CA HIS A 26 21.78 -10.28 -34.77
C HIS A 26 21.01 -11.58 -35.01
N PHE A 27 19.75 -11.47 -35.40
CA PHE A 27 18.95 -12.64 -35.79
C PHE A 27 19.25 -13.03 -37.24
N SER A 28 19.27 -14.33 -37.53
CA SER A 28 19.29 -14.85 -38.89
C SER A 28 17.94 -15.48 -39.26
N ASP A 29 17.75 -15.83 -40.53
CA ASP A 29 16.56 -16.57 -40.99
C ASP A 29 16.64 -18.08 -40.74
N GLU A 30 17.76 -18.57 -40.19
CA GLU A 30 17.98 -19.98 -39.93
C GLU A 30 17.12 -20.44 -38.75
N LYS A 31 16.19 -21.38 -38.99
CA LYS A 31 15.37 -21.97 -37.93
C LYS A 31 16.25 -22.73 -36.95
N LYS A 32 16.11 -22.45 -35.65
CA LYS A 32 16.85 -23.12 -34.59
C LYS A 32 15.94 -23.47 -33.42
N THR A 33 16.05 -24.69 -32.93
CA THR A 33 15.35 -25.13 -31.72
C THR A 33 16.27 -24.99 -30.52
N TYR A 34 15.81 -24.30 -29.49
CA TYR A 34 16.53 -24.08 -28.25
C TYR A 34 15.93 -24.93 -27.14
N ARG A 35 16.79 -25.56 -26.34
CA ARG A 35 16.36 -26.25 -25.11
C ARG A 35 16.41 -25.24 -23.97
N VAL A 36 15.25 -24.74 -23.56
CA VAL A 36 15.15 -23.70 -22.53
C VAL A 36 14.44 -24.22 -21.28
N PRO A 37 14.83 -23.76 -20.08
CA PRO A 37 14.09 -24.06 -18.87
C PRO A 37 12.72 -23.37 -18.92
N PHE A 38 11.66 -24.14 -18.75
CA PHE A 38 10.31 -23.63 -18.58
C PHE A 38 9.86 -23.78 -17.13
N PHE A 39 9.67 -22.64 -16.47
CA PHE A 39 9.24 -22.56 -15.07
C PHE A 39 7.70 -22.59 -15.02
N ARG A 40 7.12 -23.77 -14.81
CA ARG A 40 5.66 -23.94 -14.65
C ARG A 40 5.19 -23.91 -13.21
N GLN A 41 6.10 -24.09 -12.26
CA GLN A 41 5.75 -24.18 -10.85
C GLN A 41 5.83 -22.80 -10.20
N THR A 42 4.71 -22.37 -9.64
CA THR A 42 4.63 -21.20 -8.79
C THR A 42 4.68 -21.65 -7.34
N VAL A 43 5.64 -21.13 -6.56
CA VAL A 43 5.67 -21.30 -5.12
C VAL A 43 4.95 -20.12 -4.49
N VAL A 44 4.01 -20.40 -3.58
CA VAL A 44 3.32 -19.37 -2.83
C VAL A 44 4.30 -18.77 -1.82
N VAL A 45 4.65 -17.50 -2.00
CA VAL A 45 5.54 -16.75 -1.10
C VAL A 45 4.77 -15.88 -0.10
N ASP A 46 3.50 -15.62 -0.37
CA ASP A 46 2.60 -14.84 0.49
C ASP A 46 1.14 -15.18 0.21
N SER A 47 0.24 -14.88 1.15
CA SER A 47 -1.20 -15.12 1.00
C SER A 47 -2.04 -14.10 1.78
N ALA A 48 -3.22 -13.79 1.25
CA ALA A 48 -4.21 -12.95 1.93
C ALA A 48 -5.53 -13.70 2.10
N ARG A 49 -6.15 -13.53 3.27
CA ARG A 49 -7.52 -14.01 3.49
C ARG A 49 -8.50 -13.04 2.83
N ILE A 50 -9.35 -13.58 1.97
CA ILE A 50 -10.41 -12.84 1.30
C ILE A 50 -11.54 -12.53 2.31
N PRO A 51 -11.96 -11.25 2.43
CA PRO A 51 -13.06 -10.86 3.32
C PRO A 51 -14.42 -11.22 2.73
N TYR A 52 -15.48 -11.06 3.52
CA TYR A 52 -16.85 -11.07 3.00
C TYR A 52 -17.08 -9.89 2.04
N ALA A 53 -16.63 -8.69 2.44
CA ALA A 53 -16.69 -7.50 1.61
C ALA A 53 -15.51 -6.55 1.87
N TYR A 54 -15.13 -5.80 0.84
CA TYR A 54 -14.31 -4.59 0.99
C TYR A 54 -15.21 -3.36 1.06
N ILE A 55 -14.85 -2.39 1.89
CA ILE A 55 -15.56 -1.13 2.04
C ILE A 55 -14.61 0.01 1.72
N ILE A 56 -14.95 0.81 0.72
CA ILE A 56 -14.12 1.89 0.20
C ILE A 56 -14.87 3.21 0.42
N PRO A 57 -14.30 4.17 1.17
CA PRO A 57 -14.91 5.48 1.37
C PRO A 57 -15.16 6.22 0.04
N PRO A 58 -16.23 7.05 -0.04
CA PRO A 58 -16.69 7.67 -1.28
C PRO A 58 -15.71 8.70 -1.86
N GLU A 59 -14.73 9.19 -1.12
CA GLU A 59 -13.70 10.10 -1.63
C GLU A 59 -12.75 9.39 -2.63
N TRP A 60 -12.65 8.06 -2.59
CA TRP A 60 -11.80 7.26 -3.47
C TRP A 60 -12.51 6.87 -4.78
N GLN A 61 -13.15 7.84 -5.45
CA GLN A 61 -13.93 7.55 -6.66
C GLN A 61 -13.07 7.00 -7.79
N GLU A 62 -11.84 7.47 -7.99
CA GLU A 62 -10.98 6.96 -9.07
C GLU A 62 -10.73 5.45 -8.96
N GLN A 63 -10.54 4.96 -7.73
CA GLN A 63 -10.29 3.55 -7.45
C GLN A 63 -11.59 2.74 -7.55
N ILE A 64 -12.72 3.32 -7.13
CA ILE A 64 -14.06 2.72 -7.30
C ILE A 64 -14.41 2.59 -8.79
N GLU A 65 -14.15 3.61 -9.61
CA GLU A 65 -14.39 3.56 -11.06
C GLU A 65 -13.46 2.57 -11.75
N LEU A 66 -12.20 2.47 -11.33
CA LEU A 66 -11.29 1.44 -11.85
C LEU A 66 -11.81 0.02 -11.57
N LEU A 67 -12.37 -0.26 -10.39
CA LEU A 67 -13.02 -1.54 -10.12
C LEU A 67 -14.19 -1.80 -11.08
N LYS A 68 -15.03 -0.79 -11.34
CA LYS A 68 -16.15 -0.93 -12.29
C LYS A 68 -15.67 -1.23 -13.71
N LEU A 69 -14.55 -0.65 -14.16
CA LEU A 69 -13.94 -0.97 -15.46
C LEU A 69 -13.57 -2.45 -15.58
N HIS A 70 -13.25 -3.12 -14.47
CA HIS A 70 -13.01 -4.56 -14.42
C HIS A 70 -14.29 -5.40 -14.28
N GLY A 71 -15.48 -4.79 -14.39
CA GLY A 71 -16.77 -5.47 -14.27
C GLY A 71 -17.13 -5.85 -12.83
N VAL A 72 -16.53 -5.19 -11.83
CA VAL A 72 -16.86 -5.41 -10.43
C VAL A 72 -18.25 -4.85 -10.12
N VAL A 73 -19.10 -5.68 -9.51
CA VAL A 73 -20.38 -5.25 -8.96
C VAL A 73 -20.12 -4.56 -7.62
N ILE A 74 -20.59 -3.31 -7.52
CA ILE A 74 -20.37 -2.45 -6.36
C ILE A 74 -21.73 -1.97 -5.84
N ASN A 75 -22.01 -2.24 -4.57
CA ASN A 75 -23.13 -1.66 -3.85
C ASN A 75 -22.68 -0.36 -3.14
N ARG A 76 -23.62 0.46 -2.65
CA ARG A 76 -23.29 1.65 -1.85
C ARG A 76 -24.08 1.70 -0.55
N LEU A 77 -23.46 2.25 0.49
CA LEU A 77 -24.15 2.48 1.77
C LEU A 77 -25.17 3.61 1.66
N ARG A 78 -26.42 3.35 2.04
CA ARG A 78 -27.52 4.35 2.08
C ARG A 78 -27.36 5.39 3.19
N LYS A 79 -26.63 5.05 4.26
CA LYS A 79 -26.37 5.89 5.43
C LYS A 79 -24.98 5.60 6.01
N SER A 80 -24.49 6.48 6.89
CA SER A 80 -23.26 6.22 7.64
C SER A 80 -23.42 4.97 8.52
N VAL A 81 -22.38 4.16 8.61
CA VAL A 81 -22.37 2.91 9.41
C VAL A 81 -21.03 2.74 10.09
N GLU A 82 -21.05 2.35 11.34
CA GLU A 82 -19.86 2.00 12.11
C GLU A 82 -19.65 0.48 12.08
N LEU A 83 -18.46 0.04 11.66
CA LEU A 83 -18.18 -1.37 11.39
C LEU A 83 -16.84 -1.78 12.00
N LEU A 84 -16.80 -2.97 12.60
CA LEU A 84 -15.56 -3.64 12.96
C LEU A 84 -14.92 -4.21 11.67
N VAL A 85 -13.77 -3.67 11.28
CA VAL A 85 -13.06 -4.05 10.05
C VAL A 85 -11.63 -4.45 10.34
N GLU A 86 -11.06 -5.28 9.46
CA GLU A 86 -9.62 -5.40 9.33
C GLU A 86 -9.10 -4.34 8.35
N SER A 87 -7.91 -3.80 8.59
CA SER A 87 -7.22 -2.87 7.70
C SER A 87 -5.70 -3.03 7.85
N TYR A 88 -4.93 -2.14 7.22
CA TYR A 88 -3.48 -2.11 7.26
C TYR A 88 -2.98 -0.72 7.63
N ARG A 89 -1.90 -0.69 8.43
CA ARG A 89 -1.08 0.51 8.60
C ARG A 89 0.26 0.27 7.91
N PHE A 90 0.66 1.20 7.05
CA PHE A 90 1.91 1.12 6.33
C PHE A 90 3.05 1.69 7.16
N ASN A 91 4.21 1.09 7.02
CA ASN A 91 5.46 1.55 7.59
C ASN A 91 6.59 1.37 6.55
N GLN A 92 7.75 2.00 6.79
CA GLN A 92 8.89 1.97 5.84
C GLN A 92 8.50 2.27 4.38
N VAL A 93 7.71 3.33 4.15
CA VAL A 93 7.23 3.70 2.82
C VAL A 93 8.38 4.30 2.00
N HIS A 94 8.69 3.67 0.87
CA HIS A 94 9.71 4.10 -0.08
C HIS A 94 9.10 4.41 -1.43
N TRP A 95 9.43 5.58 -1.96
CA TRP A 95 8.95 6.07 -3.25
C TRP A 95 9.93 5.74 -4.36
N ALA A 96 9.40 5.35 -5.52
CA ALA A 96 10.19 5.27 -6.74
C ALA A 96 10.81 6.64 -7.06
N ARG A 97 12.06 6.66 -7.51
CA ARG A 97 12.77 7.91 -7.85
C ARG A 97 12.28 8.58 -9.13
N ARG A 98 11.54 7.86 -9.96
CA ARG A 98 11.01 8.32 -11.25
C ARG A 98 9.58 7.79 -11.43
N PRO A 99 8.72 8.55 -12.12
CA PRO A 99 7.39 8.07 -12.44
C PRO A 99 7.45 6.92 -13.44
N PHE A 100 6.46 6.04 -13.38
CA PHE A 100 6.20 4.98 -14.34
C PHE A 100 4.72 5.05 -14.72
N GLU A 101 4.41 5.13 -16.01
CA GLU A 101 3.04 5.32 -16.51
C GLU A 101 2.27 6.46 -15.82
N GLY A 102 2.97 7.57 -15.56
CA GLY A 102 2.39 8.77 -14.94
C GLY A 102 2.20 8.69 -13.41
N ARG A 103 2.67 7.63 -12.74
CA ARG A 103 2.54 7.48 -11.28
C ARG A 103 3.89 7.24 -10.61
N PHE A 104 4.01 7.70 -9.37
CA PHE A 104 5.10 7.28 -8.50
C PHE A 104 4.66 6.04 -7.74
N ARG A 105 5.30 4.91 -8.05
CA ARG A 105 5.09 3.65 -7.33
C ARG A 105 5.70 3.72 -5.94
N VAL A 106 5.13 2.93 -5.04
CA VAL A 106 5.61 2.82 -3.65
C VAL A 106 5.84 1.37 -3.25
N SER A 107 6.82 1.16 -2.38
CA SER A 107 7.01 -0.07 -1.61
C SER A 107 6.93 0.25 -0.13
N PHE A 108 6.45 -0.70 0.67
CA PHE A 108 6.21 -0.52 2.09
C PHE A 108 6.21 -1.86 2.79
N GLU A 109 6.45 -1.83 4.08
CA GLU A 109 6.03 -2.85 5.03
C GLU A 109 4.62 -2.50 5.55
N MET A 110 3.90 -3.48 6.12
CA MET A 110 2.53 -3.27 6.57
C MET A 110 2.17 -4.12 7.78
N ASP A 111 1.45 -3.50 8.71
CA ASP A 111 0.90 -4.17 9.88
C ASP A 111 -0.60 -4.34 9.73
N LYS A 112 -1.10 -5.55 9.98
CA LYS A 112 -2.52 -5.82 9.97
C LYS A 112 -3.14 -5.32 11.27
N MET A 113 -4.27 -4.63 11.17
CA MET A 113 -4.99 -4.11 12.33
C MET A 113 -6.49 -4.42 12.26
N LYS A 114 -7.13 -4.37 13.42
CA LYS A 114 -8.60 -4.41 13.58
C LYS A 114 -9.04 -3.14 14.27
N GLU A 115 -10.10 -2.54 13.77
CA GLU A 115 -10.64 -1.32 14.35
C GLU A 115 -12.13 -1.18 14.06
N ILE A 116 -12.79 -0.38 14.88
CA ILE A 116 -14.13 0.11 14.60
C ILE A 116 -13.96 1.39 13.79
N ARG A 117 -14.45 1.39 12.55
CA ARG A 117 -14.36 2.53 11.63
C ARG A 117 -15.75 2.94 11.17
N THR A 118 -16.02 4.24 11.17
CA THR A 118 -17.23 4.79 10.57
C THR A 118 -17.02 5.00 9.06
N PHE A 119 -17.89 4.40 8.25
CA PHE A 119 -17.94 4.59 6.80
C PHE A 119 -19.14 5.47 6.44
N PRO A 120 -18.93 6.62 5.77
CA PRO A 120 -20.01 7.54 5.46
C PRO A 120 -20.97 6.96 4.39
N LYS A 121 -22.14 7.59 4.27
CA LYS A 121 -23.07 7.35 3.16
C LYS A 121 -22.34 7.43 1.82
N GLY A 122 -22.69 6.53 0.90
CA GLY A 122 -22.10 6.47 -0.43
C GLY A 122 -20.80 5.66 -0.53
N SER A 123 -20.23 5.21 0.61
CA SER A 123 -19.10 4.27 0.61
C SER A 123 -19.43 3.05 -0.23
N ALA A 124 -18.52 2.65 -1.10
CA ALA A 124 -18.65 1.48 -1.94
C ALA A 124 -18.48 0.21 -1.10
N VAL A 125 -19.38 -0.75 -1.29
CA VAL A 125 -19.36 -2.07 -0.67
C VAL A 125 -19.20 -3.11 -1.76
N VAL A 126 -18.05 -3.75 -1.78
CA VAL A 126 -17.66 -4.76 -2.77
C VAL A 126 -17.77 -6.14 -2.13
N ILE A 127 -18.91 -6.80 -2.32
CA ILE A 127 -19.15 -8.16 -1.82
C ILE A 127 -18.31 -9.15 -2.64
N MET A 128 -17.54 -10.01 -1.96
CA MET A 128 -16.55 -10.87 -2.63
C MET A 128 -17.13 -12.11 -3.30
N ASN A 129 -18.40 -12.44 -3.04
CA ASN A 129 -19.10 -13.52 -3.73
C ASN A 129 -19.54 -13.10 -5.16
N GLN A 130 -18.56 -12.83 -6.02
CA GLN A 130 -18.77 -12.46 -7.42
C GLN A 130 -17.61 -12.94 -8.31
N ARG A 131 -17.87 -13.04 -9.62
CA ARG A 131 -16.91 -13.55 -10.62
C ARG A 131 -15.56 -12.81 -10.61
N ALA A 132 -15.57 -11.51 -10.31
CA ALA A 132 -14.38 -10.66 -10.32
C ALA A 132 -13.51 -10.77 -9.05
N ASN A 133 -13.81 -11.68 -8.11
CA ASN A 133 -13.16 -11.75 -6.78
C ASN A 133 -11.62 -11.74 -6.81
N ARG A 134 -10.97 -12.48 -7.73
CA ARG A 134 -9.51 -12.51 -7.84
C ARG A 134 -8.96 -11.17 -8.29
N VAL A 135 -9.62 -10.50 -9.22
CA VAL A 135 -9.22 -9.16 -9.68
C VAL A 135 -9.35 -8.15 -8.54
N ILE A 136 -10.47 -8.20 -7.80
CA ILE A 136 -10.70 -7.34 -6.64
C ILE A 136 -9.59 -7.54 -5.60
N ALA A 137 -9.26 -8.79 -5.28
CA ALA A 137 -8.18 -9.11 -4.34
C ALA A 137 -6.82 -8.59 -4.83
N HIS A 138 -6.48 -8.77 -6.11
CA HIS A 138 -5.21 -8.28 -6.66
C HIS A 138 -5.11 -6.75 -6.65
N LEU A 139 -6.23 -6.04 -6.80
CA LEU A 139 -6.24 -4.58 -6.81
C LEU A 139 -6.28 -3.97 -5.40
N LEU A 140 -7.02 -4.58 -4.46
CA LEU A 140 -7.29 -4.04 -3.13
C LEU A 140 -6.42 -4.63 -1.99
N GLU A 141 -5.80 -5.80 -2.16
CA GLU A 141 -4.88 -6.30 -1.13
C GLU A 141 -3.52 -5.60 -1.28
N PRO A 142 -3.02 -4.85 -0.29
CA PRO A 142 -1.77 -4.09 -0.45
C PRO A 142 -0.55 -4.97 -0.75
N GLY A 143 -0.57 -6.22 -0.26
CA GLY A 143 0.46 -7.22 -0.52
C GLY A 143 0.50 -7.75 -1.96
N ALA A 144 -0.57 -7.59 -2.74
CA ALA A 144 -0.58 -8.04 -4.13
C ALA A 144 0.40 -7.23 -5.00
N PRO A 145 1.09 -7.88 -5.97
CA PRO A 145 2.14 -7.23 -6.75
C PRO A 145 1.63 -6.06 -7.60
N ASP A 146 0.38 -6.14 -8.06
CA ASP A 146 -0.31 -5.14 -8.86
C ASP A 146 -1.40 -4.40 -8.08
N SER A 147 -1.25 -4.32 -6.74
CA SER A 147 -2.18 -3.55 -5.93
C SER A 147 -2.17 -2.09 -6.33
N MET A 148 -3.36 -1.49 -6.37
CA MET A 148 -3.54 -0.08 -6.74
C MET A 148 -2.70 0.83 -5.81
N VAL A 149 -2.45 0.43 -4.55
CA VAL A 149 -1.61 1.18 -3.62
C VAL A 149 -0.13 1.14 -4.01
N ARG A 150 0.41 -0.01 -4.43
CA ARG A 150 1.79 -0.09 -4.96
C ARG A 150 1.97 0.65 -6.28
N TRP A 151 0.90 0.73 -7.06
CA TRP A 151 0.84 1.53 -8.29
C TRP A 151 0.71 3.04 -8.04
N GLY A 152 0.59 3.46 -6.79
CA GLY A 152 0.56 4.86 -6.39
C GLY A 152 -0.81 5.52 -6.51
N MET A 153 -1.89 4.74 -6.57
CA MET A 153 -3.25 5.29 -6.66
C MET A 153 -3.77 5.83 -5.34
N TRP A 154 -3.13 5.53 -4.21
CA TRP A 154 -3.45 6.10 -2.89
C TRP A 154 -2.30 6.94 -2.33
N ASN A 155 -1.49 7.56 -3.18
CA ASN A 155 -0.30 8.30 -2.77
C ASN A 155 -0.58 9.36 -1.67
N THR A 156 -1.77 9.95 -1.69
CA THR A 156 -2.21 10.96 -0.71
C THR A 156 -2.34 10.45 0.72
N ILE A 157 -2.42 9.12 0.97
CA ILE A 157 -2.47 8.58 2.34
C ILE A 157 -1.10 8.57 3.01
N PHE A 158 -0.03 8.63 2.22
CA PHE A 158 1.35 8.64 2.72
C PHE A 158 1.86 10.07 2.97
N GLU A 159 1.10 11.07 2.52
CA GLU A 159 1.43 12.48 2.71
C GLU A 159 0.78 12.99 3.99
N ARG A 160 1.63 13.51 4.89
CA ARG A 160 1.16 14.32 6.00
C ARG A 160 0.94 15.74 5.49
N LYS A 161 -0.25 16.28 5.70
CA LYS A 161 -0.63 17.59 5.15
C LYS A 161 -0.38 18.71 6.15
N GLU A 162 -0.60 18.42 7.43
CA GLU A 162 -0.42 19.39 8.50
C GLU A 162 0.98 19.24 9.10
N TYR A 163 1.67 20.36 9.23
CA TYR A 163 2.92 20.44 9.95
C TYR A 163 2.80 21.52 11.03
N ALA A 164 3.41 21.27 12.17
CA ALA A 164 3.48 22.25 13.24
C ALA A 164 4.90 22.83 13.26
N GLU A 165 4.98 24.16 13.18
CA GLU A 165 6.24 24.91 13.31
C GLU A 165 6.91 24.62 14.66
N ASP A 166 8.25 24.52 14.67
CA ASP A 166 9.04 24.16 15.85
C ASP A 166 8.68 25.01 17.08
N TYR A 167 8.47 26.31 16.90
CA TYR A 167 8.17 27.23 18.01
C TYR A 167 6.81 26.94 18.67
N LYS A 168 5.83 26.41 17.93
CA LYS A 168 4.54 25.96 18.48
C LYS A 168 4.69 24.61 19.15
N LEU A 169 5.43 23.69 18.53
CA LEU A 169 5.68 22.35 19.08
C LEU A 169 6.44 22.40 20.40
N GLU A 170 7.42 23.30 20.54
CA GLU A 170 8.17 23.50 21.77
C GLU A 170 7.24 23.91 22.93
N GLY A 171 6.30 24.83 22.68
CA GLY A 171 5.30 25.23 23.66
C GLY A 171 4.38 24.07 24.07
N ILE A 172 3.93 23.27 23.10
CA ILE A 172 3.10 22.08 23.35
C ILE A 172 3.87 21.03 24.15
N ALA A 173 5.11 20.71 23.77
CA ALA A 173 5.96 19.75 24.46
C ALA A 173 6.18 20.14 25.92
N ARG A 174 6.49 21.43 26.18
CA ARG A 174 6.65 21.95 27.55
C ARG A 174 5.37 21.85 28.36
N LYS A 175 4.22 22.15 27.76
CA LYS A 175 2.93 22.00 28.41
C LYS A 175 2.63 20.54 28.75
N MET A 176 2.86 19.63 27.81
CA MET A 176 2.68 18.19 28.02
C MET A 176 3.57 17.65 29.14
N LEU A 177 4.84 18.08 29.21
CA LEU A 177 5.75 17.69 30.28
C LEU A 177 5.36 18.26 31.64
N ALA A 178 4.80 19.48 31.68
CA ALA A 178 4.31 20.08 32.91
C ALA A 178 3.04 19.37 33.42
N GLU A 179 2.16 18.93 32.52
CA GLU A 179 0.91 18.23 32.85
C GLU A 179 1.14 16.75 33.16
N ASN A 180 2.15 16.12 32.53
CA ASN A 180 2.53 14.73 32.75
C ASN A 180 4.05 14.58 32.92
N PRO A 181 4.58 14.71 34.15
CA PRO A 181 6.01 14.60 34.41
C PRO A 181 6.61 13.23 34.04
N GLU A 182 5.83 12.13 34.11
CA GLU A 182 6.29 10.78 33.76
C GLU A 182 6.63 10.66 32.25
N LEU A 183 6.04 11.51 31.41
CA LEU A 183 6.34 11.57 29.98
C LEU A 183 7.81 11.92 29.71
N TRP A 184 8.47 12.60 30.64
CA TRP A 184 9.89 12.93 30.51
C TRP A 184 10.75 11.66 30.49
N ASP A 185 10.47 10.71 31.38
CA ASP A 185 11.26 9.48 31.49
C ASP A 185 11.06 8.60 30.24
N GLU A 186 9.82 8.49 29.76
CA GLU A 186 9.51 7.79 28.50
C GLU A 186 10.23 8.44 27.30
N TYR A 187 10.22 9.77 27.23
CA TYR A 187 10.92 10.53 26.19
C TYR A 187 12.43 10.24 26.23
N GLN A 188 13.06 10.31 27.40
CA GLN A 188 14.50 10.04 27.55
C GLN A 188 14.85 8.61 27.16
N GLN A 189 14.07 7.62 27.60
CA GLN A 189 14.26 6.22 27.21
C GLN A 189 14.10 6.01 25.70
N THR A 190 13.12 6.67 25.08
CA THR A 190 12.88 6.59 23.63
C THR A 190 14.05 7.21 22.85
N VAL A 191 14.53 8.39 23.26
CA VAL A 191 15.70 9.04 22.63
C VAL A 191 16.96 8.19 22.78
N GLN A 192 17.15 7.54 23.93
CA GLN A 192 18.30 6.69 24.17
C GLN A 192 18.26 5.42 23.32
N SER A 193 17.11 4.74 23.26
CA SER A 193 16.95 3.49 22.51
C SER A 193 17.06 3.64 20.99
N ASP A 194 16.74 4.81 20.44
CA ASP A 194 16.91 5.12 19.01
C ASP A 194 17.65 6.45 18.80
N SER A 195 18.88 6.51 19.33
CA SER A 195 19.71 7.72 19.25
C SER A 195 19.97 8.19 17.81
N SER A 196 19.93 7.27 16.84
CA SER A 196 20.13 7.59 15.42
C SER A 196 18.99 8.43 14.85
N ARG A 197 17.74 8.11 15.21
CA ARG A 197 16.54 8.83 14.79
C ARG A 197 16.36 10.15 15.52
N TYR A 198 16.68 10.18 16.82
CA TYR A 198 16.49 11.34 17.69
C TYR A 198 17.72 12.27 17.78
N ASN A 199 18.65 12.18 16.84
CA ASN A 199 19.82 13.06 16.75
C ASN A 199 19.53 14.47 16.20
N ASN A 200 18.26 14.77 15.89
CA ASN A 200 17.82 16.05 15.35
C ASN A 200 16.62 16.60 16.15
N HIS A 201 16.48 17.92 16.20
CA HIS A 201 15.45 18.59 17.00
C HIS A 201 14.03 18.24 16.54
N TRP A 202 13.81 18.11 15.23
CA TRP A 202 12.51 17.76 14.65
C TRP A 202 12.00 16.43 15.20
N ALA A 203 12.79 15.37 15.15
CA ALA A 203 12.39 14.04 15.65
C ALA A 203 12.02 14.09 17.15
N ARG A 204 12.75 14.87 17.93
CA ARG A 204 12.48 15.06 19.37
C ARG A 204 11.15 15.77 19.62
N LEU A 205 10.86 16.85 18.90
CA LEU A 205 9.57 17.54 19.00
C LEU A 205 8.42 16.68 18.46
N TYR A 206 8.68 15.88 17.43
CA TYR A 206 7.70 14.95 16.87
C TYR A 206 7.25 13.87 17.85
N PHE A 207 8.09 13.48 18.81
CA PHE A 207 7.68 12.59 19.90
C PHE A 207 6.46 13.13 20.66
N PHE A 208 6.48 14.43 20.96
CA PHE A 208 5.36 15.10 21.65
C PHE A 208 4.20 15.32 20.70
N TYR A 209 4.46 15.80 19.48
CA TYR A 209 3.42 16.05 18.48
C TYR A 209 2.56 14.81 18.18
N ALA A 210 3.19 13.62 18.11
CA ALA A 210 2.52 12.35 17.89
C ALA A 210 1.52 11.93 18.97
N ARG A 211 1.56 12.58 20.13
CA ARG A 211 0.64 12.37 21.27
C ARG A 211 -0.40 13.48 21.39
N THR A 212 -0.43 14.42 20.45
CA THR A 212 -1.44 15.49 20.43
C THR A 212 -2.70 15.06 19.66
N PRO A 213 -3.86 15.70 19.94
CA PRO A 213 -5.07 15.51 19.13
C PRO A 213 -4.92 15.96 17.67
N TYR A 214 -3.87 16.74 17.35
CA TYR A 214 -3.60 17.25 16.01
C TYR A 214 -2.79 16.26 15.16
N TRP A 215 -2.39 15.13 15.72
CA TRP A 215 -1.70 14.10 14.96
C TRP A 215 -2.66 13.44 13.97
N GLU A 216 -2.38 13.58 12.67
CA GLU A 216 -3.13 12.91 11.61
C GLU A 216 -2.98 11.38 11.74
N GLN A 217 -3.98 10.74 12.35
CA GLN A 217 -4.02 9.29 12.60
C GLN A 217 -4.18 8.50 11.29
N GLU A 218 -4.71 9.17 10.26
CA GLU A 218 -5.00 8.67 8.93
C GLU A 218 -3.74 8.53 8.06
N VAL A 219 -2.64 9.21 8.42
CA VAL A 219 -1.38 9.07 7.68
C VAL A 219 -0.90 7.61 7.77
N ASN A 220 -0.56 7.06 6.61
CA ASN A 220 -0.19 5.66 6.39
C ASN A 220 -1.29 4.64 6.73
N LEU A 221 -2.54 5.07 6.96
CA LEU A 221 -3.66 4.15 7.18
C LEU A 221 -4.28 3.77 5.84
N TYR A 222 -4.47 2.47 5.61
CA TYR A 222 -5.15 2.02 4.41
C TYR A 222 -6.65 2.38 4.46
N PRO A 223 -7.20 3.09 3.45
CA PRO A 223 -8.57 3.57 3.51
C PRO A 223 -9.62 2.48 3.31
N VAL A 224 -9.24 1.33 2.74
CA VAL A 224 -10.17 0.22 2.51
C VAL A 224 -10.32 -0.62 3.78
N GLY A 225 -11.56 -0.80 4.22
CA GLY A 225 -11.90 -1.74 5.29
C GLY A 225 -12.20 -3.12 4.74
N LYS A 226 -11.77 -4.16 5.46
CA LYS A 226 -12.08 -5.57 5.21
C LYS A 226 -13.12 -6.04 6.21
N LEU A 227 -14.35 -6.23 5.76
CA LEU A 227 -15.41 -6.82 6.56
C LEU A 227 -15.29 -8.34 6.46
N MET A 228 -14.80 -8.98 7.53
CA MET A 228 -14.45 -10.41 7.49
C MET A 228 -15.65 -11.34 7.67
N THR A 229 -16.71 -10.87 8.31
CA THR A 229 -17.92 -11.63 8.62
C THR A 229 -19.10 -11.09 7.84
N GLU A 230 -19.95 -12.00 7.36
CA GLU A 230 -21.23 -11.63 6.77
C GLU A 230 -22.12 -10.94 7.80
N GLN A 231 -22.73 -9.83 7.41
CA GLN A 231 -23.68 -9.08 8.20
C GLN A 231 -24.54 -8.21 7.28
N GLU A 232 -25.74 -7.87 7.75
CA GLU A 232 -26.65 -7.00 7.00
C GLU A 232 -26.08 -5.58 6.92
N LEU A 233 -26.02 -5.03 5.71
CA LEU A 233 -25.56 -3.68 5.44
C LEU A 233 -26.72 -2.88 4.82
N PRO A 234 -26.87 -1.58 5.14
CA PRO A 234 -27.90 -0.73 4.54
C PRO A 234 -27.49 -0.35 3.11
N LEU A 235 -27.63 -1.27 2.15
CA LEU A 235 -27.21 -1.10 0.76
C LEU A 235 -28.30 -0.50 -0.13
N GLU A 236 -27.90 0.33 -1.11
CA GLU A 236 -28.72 0.84 -2.22
C GLU A 236 -29.35 -0.26 -3.08
#